data_AF-A0A5B8VEB8-F1
#
_entry.id   AF-A0A5B8VEB8-F1
#
_cell.length_a   1.000
_cell.length_b   1.000
_cell.length_c   1.000
_cell.angle_alpha   90.00
_cell.angle_beta   90.00
_cell.angle_gamma   90.00
#
_symmetry.space_group_name_H-M   'P 1'
#
loop_
_entity.id
_entity.type
_entity.pdbx_description
1 polymer ?
#
loop_
_entity_poly.entity_id
_entity_poly.type
_entity_poly.pdbx_seq_one_letter_code
_entity_poly.pdbx_strand_id
1 'polypeptide(L)'
;MDNSFLAYMQHLELIAFFSGYPLIYAVAFFIAGNNHLKNNLKSRVVSLLPFSYALMGALYAGLQLKKLYPDYSFENIQLIIQQPYLVIWGLLSILFWIPVLAQKKVLSLIHSLVFFFFLAKDLFLQFSSSIADNNIVSNDMKIYTLSLLFNLASLALILLLSFLFIHYKRRSIFRSHN
;
A
#
# COMPACT_ATOMS: atom_id res chain seq x y z
N MET A 1 -20.32 14.10 16.88
CA MET A 1 -19.59 14.26 15.61
C MET A 1 -20.22 13.29 14.64
N ASP A 2 -20.69 13.80 13.50
CA ASP A 2 -21.53 13.02 12.60
C ASP A 2 -20.78 11.83 12.02
N ASN A 3 -21.47 10.69 11.85
CA ASN A 3 -20.91 9.45 11.29
C ASN A 3 -20.21 9.67 9.93
N SER A 4 -20.59 10.72 9.20
CA SER A 4 -19.98 11.15 7.95
C SER A 4 -18.50 11.55 8.08
N PHE A 5 -18.11 12.24 9.17
CA PHE A 5 -16.73 12.67 9.38
C PHE A 5 -15.80 11.48 9.66
N LEU A 6 -16.24 10.54 10.49
CA LEU A 6 -15.47 9.33 10.79
C LEU A 6 -15.31 8.44 9.55
N ALA A 7 -16.39 8.27 8.77
CA ALA A 7 -16.33 7.54 7.50
C ALA A 7 -15.36 8.19 6.51
N TYR A 8 -15.36 9.52 6.42
CA TYR A 8 -14.42 10.27 5.59
C TYR A 8 -12.96 10.08 6.04
N MET A 9 -12.68 10.15 7.34
CA MET A 9 -11.34 9.90 7.88
C MET A 9 -10.84 8.49 7.57
N GLN A 10 -11.70 7.47 7.69
CA GLN A 10 -11.35 6.09 7.34
C GLN A 10 -11.04 5.91 5.86
N HIS A 11 -11.82 6.56 5.02
CA HIS A 11 -11.60 6.58 3.58
C HIS A 11 -10.24 7.21 3.23
N LEU A 12 -9.92 8.38 3.81
CA LEU A 12 -8.63 9.03 3.64
C LEU A 12 -7.46 8.17 4.10
N GLU A 13 -7.60 7.42 5.19
CA GLU A 13 -6.57 6.48 5.65
C GLU A 13 -6.31 5.37 4.63
N LEU A 14 -7.35 4.77 4.07
CA LEU A 14 -7.19 3.74 3.04
C LEU A 14 -6.51 4.28 1.79
N ILE A 15 -6.87 5.50 1.37
CA ILE A 15 -6.18 6.22 0.29
C ILE A 15 -4.70 6.42 0.67
N ALA A 16 -4.43 6.93 1.88
CA ALA A 16 -3.07 7.16 2.35
C ALA A 16 -2.21 5.89 2.33
N PHE A 17 -2.76 4.72 2.66
CA PHE A 17 -1.99 3.48 2.66
C PHE A 17 -1.82 2.85 1.28
N PHE A 18 -2.85 2.87 0.42
CA PHE A 18 -2.88 1.97 -0.74
C PHE A 18 -2.91 2.66 -2.10
N SER A 19 -3.36 3.92 -2.21
CA SER A 19 -3.58 4.58 -3.50
C SER A 19 -2.29 4.92 -4.27
N GLY A 20 -1.16 5.07 -3.59
CA GLY A 20 0.14 5.31 -4.22
C GLY A 20 0.72 4.09 -4.95
N TYR A 21 0.27 2.88 -4.62
CA TYR A 21 0.86 1.65 -5.14
C TYR A 21 0.77 1.49 -6.67
N PRO A 22 -0.37 1.75 -7.34
CA PRO A 22 -0.45 1.63 -8.80
C PRO A 22 0.58 2.46 -9.55
N LEU A 23 0.86 3.68 -9.09
CA LEU A 23 1.86 4.54 -9.74
C LEU A 23 3.27 3.95 -9.58
N ILE A 24 3.62 3.49 -8.38
CA ILE A 24 4.92 2.85 -8.11
C ILE A 24 5.06 1.58 -8.93
N TYR A 25 3.99 0.78 -9.03
CA TYR A 25 3.95 -0.40 -9.87
C TYR A 25 4.21 -0.04 -11.34
N ALA A 26 3.51 0.97 -11.87
CA ALA A 26 3.65 1.41 -13.26
C ALA A 26 5.07 1.90 -13.56
N VAL A 27 5.65 2.71 -12.68
CA VAL A 27 7.03 3.21 -12.81
C VAL A 27 8.04 2.07 -12.77
N ALA A 28 7.91 1.16 -11.80
CA ALA A 28 8.80 0.00 -11.69
C ALA A 28 8.69 -0.92 -12.92
N PHE A 29 7.47 -1.14 -13.43
CA PHE A 29 7.23 -1.93 -14.63
C PHE A 29 7.80 -1.26 -15.88
N PHE A 30 7.59 0.05 -16.05
CA PHE A 30 8.14 0.83 -17.16
C PHE A 30 9.67 0.78 -17.19
N ILE A 31 10.32 1.00 -16.04
CA ILE A 31 11.78 0.92 -15.90
C ILE A 31 12.29 -0.50 -16.21
N ALA A 32 11.53 -1.53 -15.83
CA ALA A 32 11.89 -2.93 -16.10
C ALA A 32 11.70 -3.33 -17.57
N GLY A 33 10.65 -2.85 -18.23
CA GLY A 33 10.29 -3.19 -19.60
C GLY A 33 11.17 -2.53 -20.67
N ASN A 34 11.75 -1.36 -20.39
CA ASN A 34 12.45 -0.56 -21.41
C ASN A 34 13.85 -1.07 -21.83
N ASN A 35 14.32 -2.22 -21.34
CA ASN A 35 15.67 -2.73 -21.69
C ASN A 35 15.65 -4.19 -22.18
N HIS A 36 16.16 -4.41 -23.39
CA HIS A 36 16.59 -5.72 -23.92
C HIS A 36 17.74 -6.38 -23.11
N LEU A 37 18.33 -5.65 -22.16
CA LEU A 37 19.44 -6.11 -21.31
C LEU A 37 18.91 -6.76 -20.02
N LYS A 38 19.15 -8.08 -19.91
CA LYS A 38 18.88 -8.99 -18.77
C LYS A 38 19.54 -8.56 -17.45
N ASN A 39 19.20 -7.39 -16.90
CA ASN A 39 19.70 -6.98 -15.60
C ASN A 39 18.82 -7.58 -14.49
N ASN A 40 19.37 -8.57 -13.77
CA ASN A 40 18.74 -9.28 -12.64
C ASN A 40 18.13 -8.35 -11.58
N LEU A 41 18.68 -7.14 -11.41
CA LEU A 41 18.18 -6.15 -10.45
C LEU A 41 16.78 -5.62 -10.81
N LYS A 42 16.50 -5.36 -12.09
CA LYS A 42 15.19 -4.83 -12.53
C LYS A 42 14.08 -5.84 -12.30
N SER A 43 14.32 -7.10 -12.69
CA SER A 43 13.40 -8.23 -12.42
C SER A 43 13.15 -8.40 -10.91
N ARG A 44 14.19 -8.20 -10.10
CA ARG A 44 14.09 -8.29 -8.64
C ARG A 44 13.21 -7.20 -8.04
N VAL A 45 13.37 -5.94 -8.44
CA VAL A 45 12.50 -4.84 -7.95
C VAL A 45 11.02 -5.17 -8.22
N VAL A 46 10.69 -5.57 -9.46
CA VAL A 46 9.32 -5.92 -9.83
C VAL A 46 8.81 -7.14 -9.07
N SER A 47 9.68 -8.11 -8.76
CA SER A 47 9.30 -9.27 -7.93
C SER A 47 9.03 -8.94 -6.45
N LEU A 48 9.53 -7.80 -5.97
CA LEU A 48 9.39 -7.38 -4.57
C LEU A 48 8.18 -6.47 -4.34
N LEU A 49 7.56 -5.94 -5.40
CA LEU A 49 6.38 -5.07 -5.31
C LEU A 49 5.22 -5.70 -4.51
N PRO A 50 4.86 -6.99 -4.66
CA PRO A 50 3.76 -7.55 -3.88
C PRO A 50 4.09 -7.65 -2.39
N PHE A 51 5.36 -7.86 -2.03
CA PHE A 51 5.80 -7.87 -0.63
C PHE A 51 5.83 -6.47 -0.02
N SER A 52 6.21 -5.43 -0.78
CA SER A 52 6.08 -4.05 -0.30
C SER A 52 4.62 -3.66 -0.08
N TYR A 53 3.73 -4.15 -0.94
CA TYR A 53 2.30 -3.97 -0.76
C TYR A 53 1.78 -4.70 0.49
N ALA A 54 2.22 -5.94 0.71
CA ALA A 54 1.87 -6.71 1.91
C ALA A 54 2.34 -6.04 3.20
N LEU A 55 3.53 -5.40 3.16
CA LEU A 55 4.03 -4.61 4.27
C LEU A 55 3.14 -3.39 4.57
N MET A 56 2.64 -2.69 3.54
CA MET A 56 1.65 -1.63 3.73
C MET A 56 0.37 -2.15 4.39
N GLY A 57 -0.09 -3.34 3.98
CA GLY A 57 -1.20 -4.04 4.63
C GLY A 57 -0.95 -4.33 6.11
N ALA A 58 0.25 -4.80 6.45
CA ALA A 58 0.63 -5.09 7.84
C ALA A 58 0.70 -3.81 8.69
N LEU A 59 1.24 -2.72 8.15
CA LEU A 59 1.26 -1.41 8.83
C LEU A 59 -0.16 -0.87 9.04
N TYR A 60 -1.04 -1.01 8.03
CA TYR A 60 -2.44 -0.64 8.15
C TYR A 60 -3.17 -1.47 9.21
N ALA A 61 -2.93 -2.79 9.26
CA ALA A 61 -3.47 -3.64 10.31
C ALA A 61 -3.00 -3.22 11.70
N GLY A 62 -1.71 -2.88 11.84
CA GLY A 62 -1.18 -2.32 13.09
C GLY A 62 -1.88 -1.02 13.51
N LEU A 63 -2.19 -0.14 12.55
CA LEU A 63 -2.98 1.07 12.81
C LEU A 63 -4.41 0.74 13.27
N GLN A 64 -5.09 -0.22 12.62
CA GLN A 64 -6.43 -0.62 13.02
C GLN A 64 -6.45 -1.23 14.43
N LEU A 65 -5.50 -2.11 14.75
CA LEU A 65 -5.36 -2.69 16.08
C LEU A 65 -5.12 -1.61 17.15
N LYS A 66 -4.28 -0.61 16.84
CA LYS A 66 -4.03 0.52 17.73
C LYS A 66 -5.30 1.33 18.03
N LYS A 67 -6.19 1.50 17.05
CA LYS A 67 -7.45 2.24 17.22
C LYS A 67 -8.48 1.51 18.08
N LEU A 68 -8.46 0.18 18.04
CA LEU A 68 -9.36 -0.65 18.84
C LEU A 68 -8.87 -0.78 20.29
N TYR A 69 -7.59 -0.53 20.57
CA TYR A 69 -7.09 -0.57 21.94
C TYR A 69 -7.63 0.60 22.80
N PRO A 70 -8.02 0.37 24.07
CA PRO A 70 -7.98 -0.91 24.79
C PRO A 70 -9.25 -1.77 24.65
N ASP A 71 -10.36 -1.21 24.17
CA ASP A 71 -11.66 -1.87 24.14
C ASP A 71 -11.95 -2.56 22.79
N TYR A 72 -11.76 -3.88 22.77
CA TYR A 72 -12.03 -4.71 21.60
C TYR A 72 -13.48 -5.21 21.52
N SER A 73 -14.41 -4.60 22.27
CA SER A 73 -15.84 -4.94 22.23
C SER A 73 -16.43 -4.78 20.82
N PHE A 74 -17.43 -5.60 20.51
CA PHE A 74 -18.08 -5.58 19.20
C PHE A 74 -18.82 -4.25 18.98
N GLU A 75 -19.39 -3.69 20.05
CA GLU A 75 -20.02 -2.38 20.07
C GLU A 75 -19.03 -1.28 19.70
N ASN A 76 -17.82 -1.29 20.28
CA ASN A 76 -16.78 -0.32 19.95
C ASN A 76 -16.29 -0.48 18.51
N ILE A 77 -16.16 -1.73 18.02
CA ILE A 77 -15.80 -2.00 16.62
C ILE A 77 -16.84 -1.40 15.67
N GLN A 78 -18.13 -1.59 15.93
CA GLN A 78 -19.20 -1.02 15.10
C GLN A 78 -19.22 0.51 15.12
N LEU A 79 -18.89 1.11 16.26
CA LEU A 79 -18.81 2.57 16.39
C LEU A 79 -17.60 3.16 15.66
N ILE A 80 -16.44 2.51 15.76
CA ILE A 80 -15.22 3.00 15.14
C ILE A 80 -15.23 2.71 13.63
N ILE A 81 -15.57 1.49 13.22
CA ILE A 81 -15.48 1.03 11.82
C ILE A 81 -16.78 1.33 11.07
N GLN A 82 -16.81 2.48 10.39
CA GLN A 82 -17.93 2.92 9.58
C GLN A 82 -17.95 2.25 8.19
N GLN A 83 -16.80 1.85 7.67
CA GLN A 83 -16.66 1.24 6.34
C GLN A 83 -16.01 -0.16 6.41
N PRO A 84 -16.65 -1.16 7.05
CA PRO A 84 -16.04 -2.46 7.33
C PRO A 84 -15.58 -3.19 6.06
N TYR A 85 -16.33 -3.08 4.96
CA TYR A 85 -15.97 -3.72 3.69
C TYR A 85 -14.63 -3.21 3.15
N LEU A 86 -14.37 -1.90 3.22
CA LEU A 86 -13.14 -1.31 2.71
C LEU A 86 -11.96 -1.59 3.65
N VAL A 87 -12.20 -1.61 4.96
CA VAL A 87 -11.19 -2.03 5.94
C VAL A 87 -10.79 -3.48 5.70
N ILE A 88 -11.77 -4.39 5.57
CA ILE A 88 -11.52 -5.80 5.26
C ILE A 88 -10.75 -5.93 3.95
N TRP A 89 -11.17 -5.22 2.89
CA TRP A 89 -10.44 -5.20 1.62
C TRP A 89 -9.00 -4.71 1.80
N GLY A 90 -8.76 -3.63 2.55
CA GLY A 90 -7.41 -3.16 2.87
C GLY A 90 -6.56 -4.21 3.58
N LEU A 91 -7.14 -4.93 4.54
CA LEU A 91 -6.46 -5.99 5.29
C LEU A 91 -6.13 -7.22 4.44
N LEU A 92 -6.89 -7.51 3.37
CA LEU A 92 -6.57 -8.59 2.43
C LEU A 92 -5.22 -8.40 1.73
N SER A 93 -4.66 -7.18 1.72
CA SER A 93 -3.33 -6.95 1.17
C SER A 93 -2.21 -7.69 1.94
N ILE A 94 -2.44 -8.07 3.21
CA ILE A 94 -1.49 -8.90 3.99
C ILE A 94 -1.29 -10.27 3.36
N LEU A 95 -2.29 -10.79 2.63
CA LEU A 95 -2.20 -12.10 1.96
C LEU A 95 -1.08 -12.14 0.91
N PHE A 96 -0.61 -11.00 0.41
CA PHE A 96 0.55 -10.93 -0.48
C PHE A 96 1.89 -11.27 0.19
N TRP A 97 1.92 -11.50 1.51
CA TRP A 97 3.05 -12.18 2.15
C TRP A 97 3.17 -13.64 1.72
N ILE A 98 2.06 -14.27 1.33
CA ILE A 98 2.04 -15.66 0.87
C ILE A 98 2.70 -15.72 -0.52
N PRO A 99 3.79 -16.49 -0.70
CA PRO A 99 4.55 -16.52 -1.96
C PRO A 99 3.70 -16.85 -3.19
N VAL A 100 2.71 -17.73 -3.06
CA VAL A 100 1.81 -18.13 -4.17
C VAL A 100 1.01 -16.93 -4.70
N LEU A 101 0.57 -16.03 -3.83
CA LEU A 101 -0.13 -14.81 -4.22
C LEU A 101 0.85 -13.74 -4.70
N ALA A 102 2.00 -13.60 -4.03
CA ALA A 102 3.05 -12.65 -4.41
C ALA A 102 3.60 -12.89 -5.83
N GLN A 103 3.61 -14.13 -6.31
CA GLN A 103 4.01 -14.44 -7.69
C GLN A 103 3.06 -13.82 -8.73
N LYS A 104 1.78 -13.62 -8.37
CA LYS A 104 0.77 -12.99 -9.22
C LYS A 104 0.80 -11.47 -9.06
N LYS A 105 1.86 -10.83 -9.54
CA LYS A 105 2.11 -9.37 -9.41
C LYS A 105 0.96 -8.48 -9.87
N VAL A 106 0.23 -8.89 -10.91
CA VAL A 106 -0.94 -8.15 -11.41
C VAL A 106 -2.09 -8.16 -10.39
N LEU A 107 -2.18 -9.19 -9.53
CA LEU A 107 -3.21 -9.28 -8.50
C LEU A 107 -3.06 -8.19 -7.44
N SER A 108 -1.82 -7.86 -7.03
CA SER A 108 -1.58 -6.76 -6.08
C SER A 108 -1.91 -5.40 -6.70
N LEU A 109 -1.63 -5.24 -8.01
CA LEU A 109 -2.07 -4.06 -8.75
C LEU A 109 -3.60 -3.95 -8.76
N ILE A 110 -4.32 -4.99 -9.20
CA ILE A 110 -5.79 -5.02 -9.25
C ILE A 110 -6.39 -4.71 -7.87
N HIS A 111 -5.85 -5.30 -6.82
CA HIS A 111 -6.29 -5.06 -5.45
C HIS A 111 -6.16 -3.58 -5.06
N SER A 112 -4.99 -2.98 -5.35
CA SER A 112 -4.72 -1.58 -5.04
C SER A 112 -5.49 -0.58 -5.91
N LEU A 113 -5.87 -0.96 -7.13
CA LEU A 113 -6.60 -0.10 -8.06
C LEU A 113 -7.95 0.33 -7.49
N VAL A 114 -8.59 -0.49 -6.65
CA VAL A 114 -9.83 -0.12 -5.96
C VAL A 114 -9.66 1.21 -5.20
N PHE A 115 -8.57 1.35 -4.44
CA PHE A 115 -8.27 2.58 -3.68
C PHE A 115 -7.85 3.75 -4.56
N PHE A 116 -7.14 3.47 -5.65
CA PHE A 116 -6.76 4.49 -6.62
C PHE A 116 -7.99 5.06 -7.36
N PHE A 117 -8.96 4.22 -7.71
CA PHE A 117 -10.20 4.69 -8.33
C PHE A 117 -11.05 5.51 -7.38
N PHE A 118 -11.06 5.20 -6.09
CA PHE A 118 -11.69 6.07 -5.09
C PHE A 118 -11.08 7.46 -5.07
N LEU A 119 -9.75 7.55 -4.97
CA LEU A 119 -9.04 8.83 -5.07
C LEU A 119 -9.34 9.57 -6.38
N ALA A 120 -9.28 8.86 -7.52
CA ALA A 120 -9.55 9.47 -8.83
C ALA A 120 -10.99 9.99 -8.94
N LYS A 121 -11.96 9.25 -8.40
CA LYS A 121 -13.36 9.67 -8.33
C LYS A 121 -13.51 10.93 -7.48
N ASP A 122 -12.89 10.97 -6.30
CA ASP A 122 -13.00 12.12 -5.39
C ASP A 122 -12.41 13.38 -6.02
N LEU A 123 -11.23 13.27 -6.62
CA LEU A 123 -10.61 14.36 -7.37
C LEU A 123 -11.49 14.79 -8.56
N PHE A 124 -12.01 13.84 -9.34
CA PHE A 124 -12.87 14.15 -10.49
C PHE A 124 -14.14 14.90 -10.06
N LEU A 125 -14.80 14.48 -8.99
CA LEU A 125 -15.98 15.16 -8.46
C LEU A 125 -15.65 16.57 -7.97
N GLN A 126 -14.52 16.76 -7.30
CA GLN A 126 -14.09 18.07 -6.83
C GLN A 126 -13.76 19.01 -8.00
N PHE A 127 -13.07 18.53 -9.04
CA PHE A 127 -12.75 19.33 -10.23
C PHE A 127 -13.96 19.64 -11.12
N SER A 128 -14.97 18.78 -11.15
CA SER A 128 -16.17 18.96 -11.99
C SER A 128 -17.30 19.73 -11.31
N SER A 129 -17.28 19.82 -9.98
CA SER A 129 -18.27 20.60 -9.23
C SER A 129 -17.98 22.11 -9.29
N SER A 130 -19.02 22.93 -9.49
CA SER A 130 -18.90 24.40 -9.50
C SER A 130 -18.60 25.00 -8.11
N ILE A 131 -18.52 24.17 -7.08
CA ILE A 131 -18.25 24.52 -5.67
C ILE A 131 -16.95 23.78 -5.25
N ALA A 132 -15.93 23.84 -6.10
CA ALA A 132 -14.63 23.26 -5.79
C ALA A 132 -13.98 24.04 -4.63
N ASP A 133 -13.86 23.42 -3.45
CA ASP A 133 -13.07 23.97 -2.36
C ASP A 133 -11.59 23.58 -2.57
N ASN A 134 -10.79 24.57 -2.95
CA ASN A 134 -9.35 24.41 -3.16
C ASN A 134 -8.62 23.81 -1.95
N ASN A 135 -9.14 23.99 -0.73
CA ASN A 135 -8.54 23.43 0.47
C ASN A 135 -8.70 21.91 0.53
N ILE A 136 -9.85 21.38 0.09
CA ILE A 136 -10.11 19.94 0.07
C ILE A 136 -9.19 19.26 -0.95
N VAL A 137 -9.12 19.79 -2.18
CA VAL A 137 -8.23 19.29 -3.23
C VAL A 137 -6.77 19.30 -2.75
N SER A 138 -6.33 20.40 -2.12
CA SER A 138 -4.96 20.51 -1.60
C SER A 138 -4.67 19.43 -0.55
N ASN A 139 -5.62 19.15 0.34
CA ASN A 139 -5.46 18.13 1.37
C ASN A 139 -5.44 16.72 0.79
N ASP A 140 -6.31 16.40 -0.16
CA ASP A 140 -6.33 15.11 -0.83
C ASP A 140 -5.03 14.84 -1.60
N MET A 141 -4.50 15.86 -2.27
CA MET A 141 -3.20 15.76 -2.95
C MET A 141 -2.03 15.58 -1.98
N LYS A 142 -2.06 16.20 -0.78
CA LYS A 142 -1.07 15.93 0.27
C LYS A 142 -1.17 14.49 0.77
N ILE A 143 -2.38 13.98 0.97
CA ILE A 143 -2.62 12.59 1.39
C ILE A 143 -2.13 11.60 0.33
N TYR A 144 -2.39 11.88 -0.95
CA TYR A 144 -1.86 11.08 -2.04
C TYR A 144 -0.33 11.10 -2.11
N THR A 145 0.28 12.28 -1.91
CA THR A 145 1.75 12.42 -1.86
C THR A 145 2.34 11.60 -0.71
N LEU A 146 1.71 11.64 0.47
CA LEU A 146 2.08 10.79 1.61
C LEU A 146 1.92 9.31 1.26
N SER A 147 0.88 8.92 0.52
CA SER A 147 0.70 7.55 0.06
C SER A 147 1.83 7.06 -0.84
N LEU A 148 2.27 7.90 -1.78
CA LEU A 148 3.42 7.61 -2.63
C LEU A 148 4.69 7.45 -1.80
N LEU A 149 4.94 8.36 -0.86
CA LEU A 149 6.12 8.29 0.00
C LEU A 149 6.12 7.02 0.86
N PHE A 150 4.99 6.65 1.47
CA PHE A 150 4.89 5.44 2.27
C PHE A 150 5.10 4.17 1.44
N ASN A 151 4.48 4.08 0.25
CA ASN A 151 4.68 2.90 -0.60
C ASN A 151 6.12 2.82 -1.15
N LEU A 152 6.76 3.96 -1.46
CA LEU A 152 8.18 4.00 -1.84
C LEU A 152 9.09 3.59 -0.67
N ALA A 153 8.83 4.09 0.53
CA ALA A 153 9.57 3.72 1.73
C ALA A 153 9.43 2.23 2.05
N SER A 154 8.21 1.68 1.92
CA SER A 154 7.95 0.24 2.05
C SER A 154 8.76 -0.57 1.03
N LEU A 155 8.77 -0.16 -0.24
CA LEU A 155 9.56 -0.82 -1.28
C LEU A 155 11.07 -0.75 -0.98
N ALA A 156 11.57 0.42 -0.56
CA ALA A 156 12.97 0.60 -0.20
C ALA A 156 13.36 -0.30 0.99
N LEU A 157 12.49 -0.42 2.00
CA LEU A 157 12.72 -1.29 3.15
C LEU A 157 12.77 -2.77 2.75
N ILE A 158 11.81 -3.24 1.94
CA ILE A 158 11.82 -4.62 1.42
C ILE A 158 13.06 -4.89 0.57
N LEU A 159 13.49 -3.93 -0.26
CA LEU A 159 14.73 -4.04 -1.03
C LEU A 159 15.95 -4.17 -0.11
N LEU A 160 16.04 -3.34 0.93
CA LEU A 160 17.12 -3.36 1.90
C LEU A 160 17.17 -4.70 2.64
N LEU A 161 16.03 -5.18 3.15
CA LEU A 161 15.94 -6.48 3.84
C LEU A 161 16.35 -7.63 2.90
N SER A 162 15.87 -7.61 1.66
CA SER A 162 16.24 -8.60 0.65
C SER A 162 17.74 -8.57 0.35
N PHE A 163 18.35 -7.38 0.28
CA PHE A 163 19.78 -7.21 0.08
C PHE A 163 20.60 -7.79 1.25
N LEU A 164 20.25 -7.41 2.49
CA LEU A 164 20.89 -7.89 3.71
C LEU A 164 20.80 -9.41 3.84
N PHE A 165 19.63 -9.99 3.57
CA PHE A 165 19.42 -11.44 3.64
C PHE A 165 20.32 -12.21 2.66
N ILE A 166 20.43 -11.75 1.41
CA ILE A 166 21.33 -12.39 0.44
C ILE A 166 22.79 -12.26 0.86
N HIS A 167 23.19 -11.10 1.36
CA HIS A 167 24.56 -10.87 1.80
C HIS A 167 24.93 -11.80 2.98
N TYR A 168 24.03 -11.92 3.96
CA TYR A 168 24.21 -12.82 5.09
C TYR A 168 24.31 -14.28 4.66
N LYS A 169 23.38 -14.74 3.79
CA LYS A 169 23.38 -16.13 3.29
C LYS A 169 24.67 -16.48 2.54
N ARG A 170 25.18 -15.57 1.69
CA ARG A 170 26.46 -15.78 0.98
C ARG A 170 27.63 -15.92 1.93
N ARG A 171 27.69 -15.12 3.00
CA ARG A 171 28.74 -15.19 4.01
C ARG A 171 28.70 -16.48 4.84
N SER A 172 27.50 -17.00 5.13
CA SER A 172 27.32 -18.27 5.83
C SER A 172 27.81 -19.46 5.00
N ILE A 173 27.50 -19.51 3.70
CA ILE A 173 27.95 -20.58 2.81
C ILE A 173 29.48 -20.63 2.75
N PHE A 174 30.14 -19.47 2.60
CA PHE A 174 31.60 -19.38 2.53
C PHE A 174 32.31 -19.85 3.81
N ARG A 175 31.65 -19.75 4.97
CA ARG A 175 32.18 -20.25 6.26
C ARG A 175 32.00 -21.76 6.46
N SER A 176 31.17 -22.43 5.67
CA SER A 176 30.93 -23.88 5.78
C SER A 176 31.86 -24.73 4.91
N HIS A 177 32.61 -24.08 4.01
CA HIS A 177 33.51 -24.74 3.04
C HIS A 177 35.01 -24.50 3.36
N ASN A 178 35.30 -23.84 4.48
CA ASN A 178 36.65 -23.66 5.05
C ASN A 178 36.67 -24.34 6.42
#